data_AF-A0A3D3QDK8-F1
#
_entry.id   AF-A0A3D3QDK8-F1
#
_cell.length_a   1.000
_cell.length_b   1.000
_cell.length_c   1.000
_cell.angle_alpha   90.00
_cell.angle_beta   90.00
_cell.angle_gamma   90.00
#
_symmetry.space_group_name_H-M   'P 1'
#
loop_
_entity.id
_entity.type
_entity.pdbx_description
1 polymer ?
#
loop_
_entity_poly.entity_id
_entity_poly.type
_entity_poly.pdbx_seq_one_letter_code
_entity_poly.pdbx_strand_id
1 'polypeptide(L)' 'MDSSGKVATMHDAVADLVRDGDTVAIEGFTHLICFAAGHEIIRQRRRDLT' A
#
# COMPACT_ATOMS: atom_id res chain seq x y z
N MET A 1 12.12 0.94 24.04
CA MET A 1 10.85 1.68 23.94
C MET A 1 10.11 1.07 22.78
N ASP A 2 9.14 0.23 23.08
CA ASP A 2 8.26 -0.37 22.07
C ASP A 2 7.49 0.78 21.41
N SER A 3 7.93 1.18 20.21
CA SER A 3 7.28 2.23 19.47
C SER A 3 6.07 1.61 18.78
N SER A 4 5.00 1.42 19.54
CA SER A 4 3.67 0.98 19.08
C SER A 4 3.00 2.06 18.20
N GLY A 5 3.74 2.62 17.24
CA GLY A 5 3.26 3.58 16.26
C GLY A 5 2.97 2.86 14.95
N LYS A 6 1.81 3.15 14.34
CA LYS A 6 1.43 2.64 13.02
C LYS A 6 1.82 3.59 11.87
N VAL A 7 2.51 4.68 12.21
CA VAL A 7 2.95 5.67 11.22
C VAL A 7 4.16 5.12 10.48
N ALA A 8 4.06 5.03 9.16
CA ALA A 8 5.11 4.55 8.28
C ALA A 8 5.16 5.43 7.02
N THR A 9 6.29 5.38 6.30
CA THR A 9 6.34 5.93 4.95
C THR A 9 5.52 5.04 4.01
N MET A 10 5.08 5.56 2.86
CA MET A 10 4.30 4.73 1.93
C MET A 10 5.14 3.61 1.32
N HIS A 11 6.43 3.86 1.09
CA HIS A 11 7.37 2.83 0.67
C HIS A 11 7.41 1.66 1.66
N ASP A 12 7.63 1.95 2.94
CA ASP A 12 7.77 0.91 3.97
C ASP A 12 6.45 0.19 4.22
N ALA A 13 5.33 0.93 4.26
CA ALA A 13 4.01 0.35 4.45
C ALA A 13 3.65 -0.65 3.33
N VAL A 14 3.90 -0.31 2.06
CA VAL A 14 3.61 -1.23 0.93
C VAL A 14 4.59 -2.40 0.90
N ALA A 15 5.87 -2.16 1.21
CA ALA A 15 6.89 -3.20 1.23
C ALA A 15 6.58 -4.28 2.29
N ASP A 16 6.10 -3.87 3.45
CA ASP A 16 5.85 -4.75 4.59
C ASP A 16 4.49 -5.45 4.53
N LEU A 17 3.46 -4.79 3.97
CA LEU A 17 2.07 -5.24 4.08
C LEU A 17 1.52 -5.88 2.81
N VAL A 18 2.01 -5.52 1.62
CA VAL A 18 1.49 -6.02 0.34
C VAL A 18 2.48 -6.99 -0.29
N ARG A 19 2.01 -8.16 -0.72
CA ARG A 19 2.78 -9.20 -1.42
C ARG A 19 2.13 -9.54 -2.75
N ASP A 20 2.89 -10.20 -3.61
CA ASP A 20 2.34 -10.70 -4.88
C ASP A 20 1.26 -11.75 -4.58
N GLY A 21 0.16 -11.73 -5.35
CA GLY A 21 -0.97 -12.63 -5.13
C GLY A 21 -1.99 -12.15 -4.09
N ASP A 22 -1.72 -11.06 -3.36
CA ASP A 22 -2.68 -10.54 -2.37
C ASP A 22 -3.93 -9.96 -3.04
N THR A 23 -5.06 -10.04 -2.33
CA THR A 23 -6.27 -9.29 -2.69
C THR A 23 -6.26 -7.93 -1.99
N VAL A 24 -6.35 -6.84 -2.74
CA VAL A 24 -6.23 -5.47 -2.21
C VAL A 24 -7.41 -4.59 -2.60
N ALA A 25 -7.94 -3.84 -1.64
CA ALA A 25 -8.95 -2.82 -1.90
C ALA A 25 -8.28 -1.43 -1.90
N ILE A 26 -8.35 -0.73 -3.03
CA ILE A 26 -7.98 0.69 -3.11
C ILE A 26 -9.26 1.52 -3.07
N GLU A 27 -9.62 1.96 -1.87
CA GLU A 27 -10.86 2.69 -1.64
C GLU A 27 -10.70 4.21 -1.85
N GLY A 28 -11.84 4.88 -1.99
CA GLY A 28 -11.96 6.32 -2.22
C GLY A 28 -12.87 6.65 -3.40
N PHE A 29 -13.43 7.87 -3.43
CA PHE A 29 -14.31 8.33 -4.50
C PHE A 29 -13.79 9.64 -5.09
N THR A 30 -13.66 9.71 -6.41
CA THR A 30 -13.10 10.85 -7.16
C THR A 30 -11.72 11.27 -6.63
N HIS A 31 -11.65 12.36 -5.87
CA HIS A 31 -10.42 12.96 -5.37
C HIS A 31 -9.87 12.28 -4.11
N LEU A 32 -10.65 11.40 -3.48
CA LEU A 32 -10.24 10.66 -2.27
C LEU A 32 -9.62 9.29 -2.58
N ILE A 33 -9.43 8.96 -3.87
CA ILE A 33 -8.74 7.72 -4.26
C ILE A 33 -7.33 7.74 -3.70
N CYS A 34 -6.91 6.63 -3.07
CA CYS A 34 -5.58 6.47 -2.46
C CYS A 34 -4.46 6.30 -3.51
N PHE A 35 -4.28 7.26 -4.42
CA PHE A 35 -3.30 7.21 -5.51
C PHE A 35 -1.87 6.99 -5.03
N ALA A 36 -1.47 7.55 -3.89
CA ALA A 36 -0.12 7.37 -3.35
C ALA A 36 0.20 5.89 -3.09
N ALA A 37 -0.73 5.14 -2.49
CA ALA A 37 -0.57 3.71 -2.24
C ALA A 37 -0.60 2.91 -3.55
N GLY A 38 -1.55 3.19 -4.44
CA GLY A 38 -1.63 2.52 -5.74
C GLY A 38 -0.38 2.74 -6.62
N HIS A 39 0.15 3.96 -6.65
CA HIS A 39 1.39 4.25 -7.37
C HIS A 39 2.60 3.54 -6.75
N GLU A 40 2.67 3.44 -5.43
CA GLU A 40 3.79 2.77 -4.78
C GLU A 40 3.75 1.25 -5.00
N ILE A 41 2.58 0.62 -4.96
CA ILE A 41 2.38 -0.78 -5.36
C ILE A 41 2.95 -1.03 -6.77
N ILE A 42 2.66 -0.13 -7.72
CA ILE A 42 3.19 -0.19 -9.09
C ILE A 42 4.72 -0.01 -9.11
N ARG A 43 5.27 0.95 -8.35
CA ARG A 43 6.72 1.21 -8.29
C ARG A 43 7.51 0.03 -7.74
N GLN A 44 6.99 -0.62 -6.70
CA GLN A 44 7.57 -1.83 -6.11
C GLN A 44 7.31 -3.08 -6.95
N ARG A 45 6.55 -2.95 -8.04
CA ARG A 45 6.21 -4.02 -8.99
C ARG A 45 5.52 -5.19 -8.32
N ARG A 46 4.60 -4.94 -7.38
CA ARG A 46 3.73 -6.01 -6.88
C ARG A 46 2.87 -6.56 -8.02
N ARG A 47 2.71 -7.87 -8.10
CA ARG A 47 2.06 -8.57 -9.23
C ARG A 47 0.97 -9.49 -8.75
N ASP A 48 0.16 -9.92 -9.72
CA ASP A 48 -0.87 -10.94 -9.54
C ASP A 48 -1.87 -10.61 -8.42
N LEU A 49 -2.09 -9.30 -8.21
CA LEU A 49 -3.05 -8.80 -7.24
C LEU A 49 -4.47 -8.97 -7.78
N THR A 50 -5.43 -9.23 -6.87
CA THR A 50 -6.87 -9.20 -7.16
C THR A 50 -7.53 -7.99 -6.54
#